data_AF-A0A2V6ZI49-F1
#
_entry.id   AF-A0A2V6ZI49-F1
#
_cell.length_a   1.000
_cell.length_b   1.000
_cell.length_c   1.000
_cell.angle_alpha   90.00
_cell.angle_beta   90.00
_cell.angle_gamma   90.00
#
_symmetry.space_group_name_H-M   'P 1'
#
loop_
_entity.id
_entity.type
_entity.pdbx_description
1 polymer ?
#
loop_
_entity_poly.entity_id
_entity_poly.type
_entity_poly.pdbx_seq_one_letter_code
_entity_poly.pdbx_strand_id
1 'polypeptide(L)'
;MNETRTLARFVADTTFTDLPRRLVENLKITVLDTFGAALVGTRQPWAQRIVAVAKALGGAAEASVLHHRWRTDVSRAALANGVLVGAFECEPLTGSHASGTVLPAALAISERERFDGVAFLTALALGFEVSARIARTAVGLETVRGFHNPGTQGPFGAAVAVGKLYGFDEARLTDALGIAGSSSAGLLEFAWSGGDTKRLHLGRAAQLGLESALLARQGVRGPATVLEGRSGYFNAFSTPPRLEKLVSRLGREWAIEPPSLKSYATHVTQQAVVQAIQDLKREHPLDPGAITRIAIRGAPRIMEERHAAREPRDVLGGQYSLPFTAAVACRVSRTDAVYRLNFSSASAHVIGSRHPAGDRRHRRGRRARPCDRHERSRREPGTRLRGGREPDGLSPEPGRDRTDLLLRRRCGGDRAAEDPGAR
;
A
#
# COMPACT_ATOMS: atom_id res chain seq x y z
N MET A 1 -0.48 -6.62 25.12
CA MET A 1 -0.20 -6.94 23.71
C MET A 1 -0.95 -8.22 23.36
N ASN A 2 -2.10 -8.04 22.73
CA ASN A 2 -3.05 -9.05 22.27
C ASN A 2 -3.87 -8.49 21.08
N GLU A 3 -3.29 -7.54 20.36
CA GLU A 3 -3.96 -6.70 19.37
C GLU A 3 -4.37 -7.54 18.14
N THR A 4 -3.59 -8.56 17.73
CA THR A 4 -4.00 -9.52 16.69
C THR A 4 -5.28 -10.27 17.10
N ARG A 5 -5.32 -10.84 18.31
CA ARG A 5 -6.51 -11.53 18.85
C ARG A 5 -7.71 -10.59 19.00
N THR A 6 -7.47 -9.36 19.45
CA THR A 6 -8.53 -8.35 19.62
C THR A 6 -9.19 -8.00 18.28
N LEU A 7 -8.40 -7.86 17.20
CA LEU A 7 -8.95 -7.72 15.85
C LEU A 7 -9.69 -8.99 15.38
N ALA A 8 -9.10 -10.17 15.58
CA ALA A 8 -9.71 -11.43 15.18
C ALA A 8 -11.09 -11.65 15.83
N ARG A 9 -11.21 -11.37 17.14
CA ARG A 9 -12.47 -11.43 17.87
C ARG A 9 -13.50 -10.42 17.35
N PHE A 10 -13.08 -9.16 17.14
CA PHE A 10 -13.97 -8.15 16.55
C PHE A 10 -14.53 -8.60 15.18
N VAL A 11 -13.69 -9.19 14.33
CA VAL A 11 -14.14 -9.74 13.04
C VAL A 11 -15.08 -10.93 13.23
N ALA A 12 -14.79 -11.86 14.15
CA ALA A 12 -15.63 -13.00 14.44
C ALA A 12 -17.04 -12.57 14.87
N ASP A 13 -17.11 -11.67 15.86
CA ASP A 13 -18.35 -11.26 16.53
C ASP A 13 -19.23 -10.33 15.67
N THR A 14 -18.64 -9.46 14.83
CA THR A 14 -19.40 -8.44 14.07
C THR A 14 -20.31 -9.05 13.01
N THR A 15 -21.59 -8.74 13.05
CA THR A 15 -22.61 -9.16 12.08
C THR A 15 -22.95 -8.05 11.07
N PHE A 16 -23.78 -8.35 10.06
CA PHE A 16 -24.25 -7.32 9.13
C PHE A 16 -25.09 -6.23 9.81
N THR A 17 -25.87 -6.59 10.84
CA THR A 17 -26.74 -5.65 11.58
C THR A 17 -25.97 -4.65 12.44
N ASP A 18 -24.69 -4.93 12.74
CA ASP A 18 -23.80 -4.01 13.46
C ASP A 18 -23.18 -2.95 12.55
N LEU A 19 -23.31 -3.11 11.22
CA LEU A 19 -22.75 -2.16 10.24
C LEU A 19 -23.63 -0.91 10.13
N PRO A 20 -23.07 0.31 10.27
CA PRO A 20 -23.83 1.54 10.05
C PRO A 20 -24.43 1.59 8.65
N ARG A 21 -25.70 1.98 8.51
CA ARG A 21 -26.41 2.01 7.21
C ARG A 21 -25.65 2.76 6.12
N ARG A 22 -25.06 3.92 6.46
CA ARG A 22 -24.24 4.75 5.57
C ARG A 22 -22.98 4.02 5.08
N LEU A 23 -22.36 3.21 5.94
CA LEU A 23 -21.19 2.40 5.59
C LEU A 23 -21.58 1.28 4.61
N VAL A 24 -22.75 0.67 4.77
CA VAL A 24 -23.30 -0.29 3.79
C VAL A 24 -23.62 0.38 2.45
N GLU A 25 -24.17 1.60 2.45
CA GLU A 25 -24.40 2.41 1.24
C GLU A 25 -23.06 2.72 0.52
N ASN A 26 -22.06 3.19 1.25
CA ASN A 26 -20.72 3.49 0.75
C ASN A 26 -19.95 2.25 0.25
N LEU A 27 -20.13 1.09 0.88
CA LEU A 27 -19.57 -0.18 0.41
C LEU A 27 -20.15 -0.59 -0.95
N LYS A 28 -21.45 -0.41 -1.19
CA LYS A 28 -22.08 -0.68 -2.50
C LYS A 28 -21.50 0.22 -3.60
N ILE A 29 -21.26 1.50 -3.30
CA ILE A 29 -20.59 2.45 -4.21
C ILE A 29 -19.14 2.00 -4.46
N THR A 30 -18.42 1.62 -3.40
CA THR A 30 -17.02 1.13 -3.49
C THR A 30 -16.91 -0.13 -4.34
N VAL A 31 -17.86 -1.07 -4.23
CA VAL A 31 -17.95 -2.27 -5.07
C VAL A 31 -18.13 -1.89 -6.54
N LEU A 32 -19.06 -0.97 -6.84
CA LEU A 32 -19.32 -0.51 -8.20
C LEU A 32 -18.10 0.19 -8.82
N ASP A 33 -17.46 1.09 -8.09
CA ASP A 33 -16.25 1.80 -8.51
C ASP A 33 -15.06 0.83 -8.72
N THR A 34 -14.94 -0.18 -7.85
CA THR A 34 -13.94 -1.27 -8.00
C THR A 34 -14.15 -2.07 -9.28
N PHE A 35 -15.40 -2.38 -9.67
CA PHE A 35 -15.68 -2.99 -10.97
C PHE A 35 -15.40 -2.04 -12.14
N GLY A 36 -15.65 -0.74 -11.99
CA GLY A 36 -15.24 0.29 -12.94
C GLY A 36 -13.73 0.28 -13.19
N ALA A 37 -12.93 0.29 -12.13
CA ALA A 37 -11.47 0.18 -12.21
C ALA A 37 -11.02 -1.14 -12.88
N ALA A 38 -11.66 -2.27 -12.54
CA ALA A 38 -11.37 -3.55 -13.20
C ALA A 38 -11.66 -3.53 -14.71
N LEU A 39 -12.75 -2.89 -15.15
CA LEU A 39 -13.08 -2.71 -16.57
C LEU A 39 -12.05 -1.83 -17.31
N VAL A 40 -11.52 -0.79 -16.66
CA VAL A 40 -10.38 -0.05 -17.23
C VAL A 40 -9.16 -0.95 -17.33
N GLY A 41 -8.93 -1.80 -16.31
CA GLY A 41 -7.85 -2.78 -16.25
C GLY A 41 -7.85 -3.82 -17.36
N THR A 42 -9.02 -4.30 -17.80
CA THR A 42 -9.12 -5.32 -18.87
C THR A 42 -8.59 -4.82 -20.21
N ARG A 43 -8.51 -3.49 -20.39
CA ARG A 43 -7.96 -2.83 -21.57
C ARG A 43 -6.46 -2.53 -21.50
N GLN A 44 -5.80 -2.83 -20.37
CA GLN A 44 -4.38 -2.51 -20.17
C GLN A 44 -3.46 -3.68 -20.57
N PRO A 45 -2.44 -3.45 -21.42
CA PRO A 45 -1.59 -4.53 -21.94
C PRO A 45 -0.74 -5.20 -20.84
N TRP A 46 -0.34 -4.46 -19.80
CA TRP A 46 0.36 -5.03 -18.64
C TRP A 46 -0.53 -5.94 -17.81
N ALA A 47 -1.79 -5.57 -17.59
CA ALA A 47 -2.74 -6.39 -16.86
C ALA A 47 -3.05 -7.67 -17.64
N GLN A 48 -3.30 -7.55 -18.95
CA GLN A 48 -3.51 -8.69 -19.86
C GLN A 48 -2.33 -9.67 -19.84
N ARG A 49 -1.07 -9.19 -19.84
CA ARG A 49 0.12 -10.07 -19.74
C ARG A 49 0.14 -10.88 -18.45
N ILE A 50 -0.19 -10.29 -17.30
CA ILE A 50 -0.24 -10.99 -16.01
C ILE A 50 -1.44 -11.96 -15.95
N VAL A 51 -2.62 -11.54 -16.43
CA VAL A 51 -3.83 -12.37 -16.50
C VAL A 51 -3.64 -13.58 -17.44
N ALA A 52 -2.87 -13.43 -18.51
CA ALA A 52 -2.50 -14.53 -19.40
C ALA A 52 -1.66 -15.61 -18.70
N VAL A 53 -0.76 -15.23 -17.78
CA VAL A 53 -0.02 -16.20 -16.94
C VAL A 53 -0.98 -16.96 -16.02
N ALA A 54 -1.92 -16.26 -15.35
CA ALA A 54 -2.94 -16.92 -14.53
C ALA A 54 -3.79 -17.90 -15.36
N LYS A 55 -4.17 -17.54 -16.59
CA LYS A 55 -4.89 -18.42 -17.53
C LYS A 55 -4.07 -19.64 -17.94
N ALA A 56 -2.79 -19.46 -18.28
CA ALA A 56 -1.91 -20.52 -18.76
C ALA A 56 -1.59 -21.56 -17.66
N LEU A 57 -1.56 -21.14 -16.39
CA LEU A 57 -1.38 -22.04 -15.24
C LEU A 57 -2.62 -22.90 -14.92
N GLY A 58 -3.73 -22.71 -15.63
CA GLY A 58 -4.96 -23.50 -15.49
C GLY A 58 -5.58 -23.46 -14.09
N GLY A 59 -6.54 -24.35 -13.84
CA GLY A 59 -7.23 -24.46 -12.55
C GLY A 59 -8.61 -25.09 -12.70
N ALA A 60 -9.19 -25.58 -11.61
CA ALA A 60 -10.59 -26.02 -11.62
C ALA A 60 -11.51 -24.80 -11.87
N ALA A 61 -12.61 -24.96 -12.61
CA ALA A 61 -13.47 -23.83 -12.99
C ALA A 61 -14.38 -23.35 -11.83
N GLU A 62 -13.78 -22.84 -10.75
CA GLU A 62 -14.47 -22.47 -9.51
C GLU A 62 -15.00 -21.03 -9.50
N ALA A 63 -14.21 -20.08 -10.01
CA ALA A 63 -14.48 -18.64 -9.96
C ALA A 63 -14.11 -17.94 -11.28
N SER A 64 -14.78 -16.83 -11.56
CA SER A 64 -14.69 -16.09 -12.82
C SER A 64 -13.61 -15.01 -12.80
N VAL A 65 -12.99 -14.79 -13.97
CA VAL A 65 -12.13 -13.63 -14.19
C VAL A 65 -12.95 -12.51 -14.81
N LEU A 66 -12.91 -11.32 -14.20
CA LEU A 66 -13.78 -10.19 -14.55
C LEU A 66 -13.63 -9.82 -16.03
N HIS A 67 -14.77 -9.64 -16.71
CA HIS A 67 -14.87 -9.36 -18.15
C HIS A 67 -14.24 -10.42 -19.08
N HIS A 68 -14.00 -11.65 -18.60
CA HIS A 68 -13.51 -12.76 -19.41
C HIS A 68 -14.51 -13.92 -19.43
N ARG A 69 -14.51 -14.70 -20.53
CA ARG A 69 -15.38 -15.88 -20.71
C ARG A 69 -14.82 -17.19 -20.12
N TRP A 70 -13.84 -17.11 -19.22
CA TRP A 70 -13.18 -18.29 -18.63
C TRP A 70 -13.13 -18.17 -17.10
N ARG A 71 -13.09 -19.33 -16.45
CA ARG A 71 -13.05 -19.52 -14.99
C ARG A 71 -11.79 -20.28 -14.61
N THR A 72 -11.38 -20.17 -13.36
CA THR A 72 -10.20 -20.84 -12.79
C THR A 72 -10.40 -21.01 -11.28
N ASP A 73 -9.42 -21.57 -10.58
CA ASP A 73 -9.51 -21.76 -9.13
C ASP A 73 -9.55 -20.41 -8.41
N VAL A 74 -10.09 -20.42 -7.19
CA VAL A 74 -10.30 -19.19 -6.41
C VAL A 74 -9.01 -18.39 -6.17
N SER A 75 -7.84 -19.03 -6.09
CA SER A 75 -6.54 -18.38 -5.90
C SER A 75 -6.13 -17.58 -7.14
N ARG A 76 -6.16 -18.20 -8.33
CA ARG A 76 -5.84 -17.52 -9.60
C ARG A 76 -6.91 -16.52 -10.02
N ALA A 77 -8.18 -16.75 -9.67
CA ALA A 77 -9.25 -15.78 -9.90
C ALA A 77 -9.02 -14.50 -9.06
N ALA A 78 -8.68 -14.64 -7.77
CA ALA A 78 -8.32 -13.51 -6.91
C ALA A 78 -7.08 -12.76 -7.43
N LEU A 79 -6.04 -13.49 -7.88
CA LEU A 79 -4.86 -12.90 -8.53
C LEU A 79 -5.23 -12.07 -9.75
N ALA A 80 -5.96 -12.66 -10.71
CA ALA A 80 -6.32 -12.00 -11.95
C ALA A 80 -7.22 -10.78 -11.71
N ASN A 81 -8.24 -10.92 -10.86
CA ASN A 81 -9.18 -9.85 -10.57
C ASN A 81 -8.53 -8.69 -9.80
N GLY A 82 -7.60 -8.96 -8.87
CA GLY A 82 -6.85 -7.89 -8.18
C GLY A 82 -5.84 -7.17 -9.06
N VAL A 83 -5.23 -7.86 -10.03
CA VAL A 83 -4.44 -7.23 -11.10
C VAL A 83 -5.30 -6.30 -11.94
N LEU A 84 -6.49 -6.75 -12.36
CA LEU A 84 -7.41 -5.93 -13.15
C LEU A 84 -7.83 -4.65 -12.39
N VAL A 85 -8.22 -4.77 -11.12
CA VAL A 85 -8.57 -3.59 -10.29
C VAL A 85 -7.37 -2.63 -10.14
N GLY A 86 -6.19 -3.15 -9.78
CA GLY A 86 -4.98 -2.35 -9.57
C GLY A 86 -4.28 -1.86 -10.84
N ALA A 87 -4.86 -2.08 -12.02
CA ALA A 87 -4.16 -1.90 -13.29
C ALA A 87 -3.92 -0.44 -13.70
N PHE A 88 -4.71 0.54 -13.22
CA PHE A 88 -4.70 1.89 -13.81
C PHE A 88 -4.81 3.06 -12.82
N GLU A 89 -4.50 2.89 -11.54
CA GLU A 89 -4.59 3.96 -10.52
C GLU A 89 -5.97 4.63 -10.41
N CYS A 90 -7.06 3.92 -10.66
CA CYS A 90 -8.43 4.41 -10.57
C CYS A 90 -9.27 3.66 -9.51
N GLU A 91 -8.69 2.72 -8.78
CA GLU A 91 -9.36 1.97 -7.72
C GLU A 91 -9.68 2.85 -6.50
N PRO A 92 -10.82 2.64 -5.83
CA PRO A 92 -11.20 3.40 -4.65
C PRO A 92 -10.31 3.04 -3.45
N LEU A 93 -10.08 4.01 -2.55
CA LEU A 93 -9.39 3.76 -1.28
C LEU A 93 -10.39 3.76 -0.12
N THR A 94 -10.25 2.75 0.75
CA THR A 94 -11.02 2.59 1.98
C THR A 94 -10.06 2.71 3.16
N GLY A 95 -9.48 3.89 3.37
CA GLY A 95 -8.35 4.11 4.29
C GLY A 95 -7.02 3.45 3.89
N SER A 96 -7.04 2.56 2.89
CA SER A 96 -5.92 1.86 2.28
C SER A 96 -6.30 1.41 0.85
N HIS A 97 -5.36 0.87 0.06
CA HIS A 97 -5.63 0.31 -1.28
C HIS A 97 -6.23 -1.12 -1.22
N ALA A 98 -7.19 -1.34 -0.32
CA ALA A 98 -7.75 -2.65 -0.02
C ALA A 98 -8.79 -3.13 -1.04
N SER A 99 -9.38 -2.23 -1.84
CA SER A 99 -10.36 -2.54 -2.89
C SER A 99 -9.87 -3.64 -3.83
N GLY A 100 -8.68 -3.49 -4.41
CA GLY A 100 -8.06 -4.48 -5.29
C GLY A 100 -7.41 -5.68 -4.60
N THR A 101 -7.49 -5.81 -3.27
CA THR A 101 -6.95 -6.97 -2.54
C THR A 101 -8.06 -7.80 -1.90
N VAL A 102 -8.96 -7.16 -1.16
CA VAL A 102 -10.03 -7.79 -0.38
C VAL A 102 -11.20 -8.21 -1.28
N LEU A 103 -11.66 -7.33 -2.19
CA LEU A 103 -12.81 -7.62 -3.04
C LEU A 103 -12.57 -8.80 -4.00
N PRO A 104 -11.43 -8.89 -4.71
CA PRO A 104 -11.12 -10.06 -5.55
C PRO A 104 -11.11 -11.38 -4.79
N ALA A 105 -10.56 -11.39 -3.56
CA ALA A 105 -10.50 -12.58 -2.71
C ALA A 105 -11.89 -12.99 -2.21
N ALA A 106 -12.66 -12.04 -1.68
CA ALA A 106 -14.03 -12.28 -1.23
C ALA A 106 -14.93 -12.73 -2.39
N LEU A 107 -14.83 -12.09 -3.57
CA LEU A 107 -15.64 -12.40 -4.73
C LEU A 107 -15.40 -13.82 -5.25
N ALA A 108 -14.14 -14.25 -5.35
CA ALA A 108 -13.79 -15.59 -5.81
C ALA A 108 -14.37 -16.69 -4.89
N ILE A 109 -14.28 -16.49 -3.57
CA ILE A 109 -14.87 -17.42 -2.58
C ILE A 109 -16.41 -17.35 -2.60
N SER A 110 -17.01 -16.15 -2.69
CA SER A 110 -18.46 -15.98 -2.80
C SER A 110 -19.04 -16.65 -4.03
N GLU A 111 -18.34 -16.63 -5.18
CA GLU A 111 -18.78 -17.33 -6.38
C GLU A 111 -18.71 -18.86 -6.24
N ARG A 112 -17.62 -19.39 -5.64
CA ARG A 112 -17.47 -20.84 -5.42
C ARG A 112 -18.50 -21.39 -4.44
N GLU A 113 -18.60 -20.77 -3.27
CA GLU A 113 -19.41 -21.27 -2.14
C GLU A 113 -20.87 -20.75 -2.20
N ARG A 114 -21.19 -19.85 -3.14
CA ARG A 114 -22.50 -19.19 -3.33
C ARG A 114 -22.95 -18.35 -2.13
N PHE A 115 -22.03 -17.60 -1.52
CA PHE A 115 -22.38 -16.63 -0.49
C PHE A 115 -23.22 -15.47 -1.06
N ASP A 116 -24.18 -14.99 -0.29
CA ASP A 116 -25.07 -13.90 -0.68
C ASP A 116 -24.43 -12.50 -0.54
N GLY A 117 -25.17 -11.48 -0.96
CA GLY A 117 -24.73 -10.09 -0.87
C GLY A 117 -24.56 -9.56 0.56
N VAL A 118 -25.22 -10.15 1.56
CA VAL A 118 -25.15 -9.76 2.98
C VAL A 118 -23.85 -10.26 3.60
N ALA A 119 -23.54 -11.55 3.42
CA ALA A 119 -22.28 -12.16 3.80
C ALA A 119 -21.10 -11.50 3.08
N PHE A 120 -21.22 -11.26 1.76
CA PHE A 120 -20.21 -10.57 0.96
C PHE A 120 -19.92 -9.15 1.47
N LEU A 121 -20.94 -8.31 1.66
CA LEU A 121 -20.74 -6.94 2.15
C LEU A 121 -20.18 -6.90 3.59
N THR A 122 -20.56 -7.85 4.45
CA THR A 122 -19.99 -7.97 5.80
C THR A 122 -18.50 -8.33 5.75
N ALA A 123 -18.13 -9.28 4.90
CA ALA A 123 -16.74 -9.68 4.70
C ALA A 123 -15.89 -8.54 4.10
N LEU A 124 -16.42 -7.78 3.15
CA LEU A 124 -15.75 -6.59 2.61
C LEU A 124 -15.55 -5.52 3.68
N ALA A 125 -16.59 -5.19 4.47
CA ALA A 125 -16.50 -4.21 5.55
C ALA A 125 -15.33 -4.52 6.50
N LEU A 126 -15.28 -5.75 6.99
CA LEU A 126 -14.29 -6.20 7.97
C LEU A 126 -12.89 -6.35 7.36
N GLY A 127 -12.76 -6.86 6.13
CA GLY A 127 -11.48 -6.98 5.43
C GLY A 127 -10.87 -5.61 5.10
N PHE A 128 -11.68 -4.67 4.60
CA PHE A 128 -11.23 -3.29 4.38
C PHE A 128 -10.87 -2.61 5.71
N GLU A 129 -11.65 -2.79 6.78
CA GLU A 129 -11.41 -2.19 8.10
C GLU A 129 -10.09 -2.65 8.72
N VAL A 130 -9.79 -3.94 8.66
CA VAL A 130 -8.50 -4.46 9.14
C VAL A 130 -7.33 -3.92 8.32
N SER A 131 -7.41 -3.92 6.98
CA SER A 131 -6.34 -3.32 6.15
C SER A 131 -6.17 -1.81 6.40
N ALA A 132 -7.26 -1.06 6.59
CA ALA A 132 -7.22 0.37 6.91
C ALA A 132 -6.58 0.64 8.28
N ARG A 133 -6.88 -0.17 9.30
CA ARG A 133 -6.28 -0.08 10.63
C ARG A 133 -4.78 -0.39 10.60
N ILE A 134 -4.38 -1.47 9.92
CA ILE A 134 -2.97 -1.82 9.73
C ILE A 134 -2.22 -0.68 9.02
N ALA A 135 -2.79 -0.12 7.95
CA ALA A 135 -2.20 1.01 7.23
C ALA A 135 -2.08 2.28 8.09
N ARG A 136 -3.03 2.56 9.00
CA ARG A 136 -3.00 3.70 9.93
C ARG A 136 -1.99 3.51 11.08
N THR A 137 -1.69 2.28 11.47
CA THR A 137 -0.69 1.91 12.48
C THR A 137 0.74 1.90 11.93
N ALA A 138 0.93 1.50 10.67
CA ALA A 138 2.24 1.51 10.01
C ALA A 138 2.80 2.94 9.82
N VAL A 139 4.13 3.05 9.92
CA VAL A 139 4.91 4.30 9.80
C VAL A 139 6.21 3.98 9.07
N GLY A 140 6.59 4.78 8.07
CA GLY A 140 7.89 4.65 7.38
C GLY A 140 8.04 3.43 6.46
N LEU A 141 7.01 2.61 6.27
CA LEU A 141 7.08 1.37 5.47
C LEU A 141 7.57 1.62 4.03
N GLU A 142 6.98 2.60 3.34
CA GLU A 142 7.41 3.00 2.00
C GLU A 142 8.69 3.83 2.01
N THR A 143 8.76 4.86 2.86
CA THR A 143 9.81 5.89 2.80
C THR A 143 11.11 5.52 3.49
N VAL A 144 11.11 4.53 4.39
CA VAL A 144 12.26 4.09 5.18
C VAL A 144 12.62 2.62 4.93
N ARG A 145 11.62 1.75 4.71
CA ARG A 145 11.86 0.32 4.45
C ARG A 145 11.79 -0.08 2.97
N GLY A 146 11.27 0.77 2.08
CA GLY A 146 11.20 0.50 0.65
C GLY A 146 10.20 -0.59 0.23
N PHE A 147 9.24 -0.93 1.10
CA PHE A 147 8.15 -1.85 0.76
C PHE A 147 6.93 -1.10 0.22
N HIS A 148 6.09 -1.77 -0.56
CA HIS A 148 4.84 -1.21 -1.08
C HIS A 148 3.68 -1.57 -0.15
N ASN A 149 2.97 -0.55 0.39
CA ASN A 149 1.88 -0.74 1.36
C ASN A 149 0.84 -1.79 0.91
N PRO A 150 0.27 -1.75 -0.32
CA PRO A 150 -0.79 -2.68 -0.74
C PRO A 150 -0.36 -4.15 -0.76
N GLY A 151 0.90 -4.43 -1.15
CA GLY A 151 1.42 -5.80 -1.17
C GLY A 151 1.68 -6.38 0.22
N THR A 152 2.08 -5.52 1.16
CA THR A 152 2.39 -5.92 2.54
C THR A 152 1.18 -5.85 3.49
N GLN A 153 0.10 -5.14 3.15
CA GLN A 153 -1.08 -4.94 4.01
C GLN A 153 -2.34 -5.63 3.47
N GLY A 154 -2.40 -5.85 2.16
CA GLY A 154 -3.53 -6.49 1.50
C GLY A 154 -3.77 -7.97 1.87
N PRO A 155 -2.74 -8.80 2.15
CA PRO A 155 -2.97 -10.20 2.54
C PRO A 155 -3.84 -10.33 3.80
N PHE A 156 -3.63 -9.47 4.81
CA PHE A 156 -4.42 -9.50 6.04
C PHE A 156 -5.90 -9.25 5.81
N GLY A 157 -6.25 -8.21 5.02
CA GLY A 157 -7.65 -7.89 4.73
C GLY A 157 -8.34 -8.96 3.89
N ALA A 158 -7.63 -9.53 2.91
CA ALA A 158 -8.13 -10.63 2.10
C ALA A 158 -8.34 -11.91 2.93
N ALA A 159 -7.41 -12.25 3.84
CA ALA A 159 -7.55 -13.35 4.77
C ALA A 159 -8.72 -13.15 5.74
N VAL A 160 -8.91 -11.93 6.24
CA VAL A 160 -10.05 -11.55 7.11
C VAL A 160 -11.38 -11.70 6.40
N ALA A 161 -11.52 -11.20 5.17
CA ALA A 161 -12.76 -11.32 4.42
C ALA A 161 -13.11 -12.79 4.11
N VAL A 162 -12.14 -13.58 3.64
CA VAL A 162 -12.36 -15.01 3.37
C VAL A 162 -12.64 -15.81 4.65
N GLY A 163 -11.93 -15.51 5.75
CA GLY A 163 -12.21 -16.11 7.06
C GLY A 163 -13.60 -15.76 7.59
N LYS A 164 -14.06 -14.52 7.38
CA LYS A 164 -15.41 -14.10 7.76
C LYS A 164 -16.49 -14.82 6.95
N LEU A 165 -16.29 -14.97 5.64
CA LEU A 165 -17.21 -15.74 4.77
C LEU A 165 -17.35 -17.20 5.27
N TYR A 166 -16.26 -17.82 5.71
CA TYR A 166 -16.28 -19.16 6.30
C TYR A 166 -16.71 -19.23 7.78
N GLY A 167 -17.14 -18.12 8.40
CA GLY A 167 -17.61 -18.10 9.79
C GLY A 167 -16.53 -18.47 10.81
N PHE A 168 -15.27 -18.08 10.57
CA PHE A 168 -14.18 -18.36 11.51
C PHE A 168 -14.37 -17.65 12.86
N ASP A 169 -13.95 -18.32 13.93
CA ASP A 169 -13.86 -17.80 15.29
C ASP A 169 -12.58 -16.96 15.52
N GLU A 170 -12.40 -16.41 16.72
CA GLU A 170 -11.18 -15.66 17.10
C GLU A 170 -9.91 -16.47 16.81
N ALA A 171 -9.89 -17.75 17.17
CA ALA A 171 -8.70 -18.59 17.07
C ALA A 171 -8.28 -18.78 15.60
N ARG A 172 -9.22 -19.15 14.72
CA ARG A 172 -8.93 -19.40 13.32
C ARG A 172 -8.71 -18.12 12.51
N LEU A 173 -9.33 -17.00 12.89
CA LEU A 173 -8.98 -15.68 12.34
C LEU A 173 -7.58 -15.22 12.79
N THR A 174 -7.19 -15.53 14.03
CA THR A 174 -5.82 -15.28 14.53
C THR A 174 -4.80 -16.09 13.73
N ASP A 175 -5.07 -17.37 13.46
CA ASP A 175 -4.23 -18.20 12.59
C ASP A 175 -4.16 -17.67 11.15
N ALA A 176 -5.29 -17.29 10.56
CA ALA A 176 -5.36 -16.73 9.20
C ALA A 176 -4.56 -15.41 9.06
N LEU A 177 -4.67 -14.50 10.04
CA LEU A 177 -3.84 -13.31 10.13
C LEU A 177 -2.35 -13.67 10.28
N GLY A 178 -2.05 -14.67 11.10
CA GLY A 178 -0.69 -15.17 11.32
C GLY A 178 -0.01 -15.67 10.04
N ILE A 179 -0.73 -16.44 9.23
CA ILE A 179 -0.24 -16.93 7.93
C ILE A 179 -0.11 -15.77 6.93
N ALA A 180 -1.09 -14.86 6.89
CA ALA A 180 -1.07 -13.70 6.00
C ALA A 180 0.11 -12.75 6.26
N GLY A 181 0.60 -12.67 7.51
CA GLY A 181 1.83 -11.93 7.84
C GLY A 181 3.07 -12.46 7.11
N SER A 182 3.21 -13.78 6.99
CA SER A 182 4.29 -14.41 6.22
C SER A 182 4.14 -14.22 4.70
N SER A 183 2.96 -13.84 4.23
CA SER A 183 2.70 -13.47 2.82
C SER A 183 2.90 -11.98 2.50
N SER A 184 3.28 -11.16 3.49
CA SER A 184 3.38 -9.71 3.34
C SER A 184 4.66 -9.32 2.57
N ALA A 185 4.52 -8.94 1.30
CA ALA A 185 5.67 -8.69 0.41
C ALA A 185 5.40 -7.60 -0.65
N GLY A 186 6.43 -7.23 -1.41
CA GLY A 186 6.34 -6.29 -2.53
C GLY A 186 7.23 -5.06 -2.33
N LEU A 187 8.17 -4.85 -3.25
CA LEU A 187 9.15 -3.77 -3.18
C LEU A 187 8.64 -2.51 -3.89
N LEU A 188 8.99 -1.34 -3.38
CA LEU A 188 8.61 -0.03 -3.93
C LEU A 188 9.50 0.40 -5.11
N GLU A 189 10.49 -0.41 -5.49
CA GLU A 189 11.53 -0.06 -6.48
C GLU A 189 10.98 0.39 -7.84
N PHE A 190 9.79 -0.07 -8.22
CA PHE A 190 9.07 0.41 -9.41
C PHE A 190 8.85 1.94 -9.43
N ALA A 191 8.87 2.60 -8.28
CA ALA A 191 8.69 4.05 -8.18
C ALA A 191 9.96 4.84 -8.58
N TRP A 192 11.09 4.16 -8.77
CA TRP A 192 12.36 4.73 -9.19
C TRP A 192 12.77 4.26 -10.59
N SER A 193 12.73 2.94 -10.82
CA SER A 193 13.15 2.31 -12.08
C SER A 193 12.00 1.99 -13.04
N GLY A 194 10.74 2.20 -12.63
CA GLY A 194 9.55 1.96 -13.44
C GLY A 194 9.12 0.49 -13.51
N GLY A 195 8.36 0.15 -14.55
CA GLY A 195 7.96 -1.22 -14.84
C GLY A 195 6.66 -1.73 -14.19
N ASP A 196 6.12 -2.81 -14.74
CA ASP A 196 4.76 -3.27 -14.47
C ASP A 196 4.56 -3.96 -13.11
N THR A 197 5.64 -4.23 -12.35
CA THR A 197 5.59 -5.02 -11.09
C THR A 197 4.62 -4.44 -10.06
N LYS A 198 4.40 -3.11 -10.03
CA LYS A 198 3.36 -2.51 -9.18
C LYS A 198 1.99 -3.16 -9.38
N ARG A 199 1.62 -3.38 -10.64
CA ARG A 199 0.29 -3.85 -11.07
C ARG A 199 0.01 -5.28 -10.58
N LEU A 200 1.06 -6.04 -10.27
CA LEU A 200 0.98 -7.38 -9.68
C LEU A 200 0.67 -7.37 -8.18
N HIS A 201 1.06 -6.31 -7.44
CA HIS A 201 1.03 -6.33 -5.97
C HIS A 201 -0.38 -6.50 -5.38
N LEU A 202 -1.41 -5.89 -5.97
CA LEU A 202 -2.78 -6.02 -5.46
C LEU A 202 -3.34 -7.44 -5.68
N GLY A 203 -3.13 -8.00 -6.87
CA GLY A 203 -3.53 -9.39 -7.16
C GLY A 203 -2.78 -10.43 -6.33
N ARG A 204 -1.46 -10.27 -6.13
CA ARG A 204 -0.70 -11.18 -5.23
C ARG A 204 -1.15 -11.06 -3.78
N ALA A 205 -1.47 -9.86 -3.30
CA ALA A 205 -2.03 -9.67 -1.98
C ALA A 205 -3.41 -10.33 -1.82
N ALA A 206 -4.28 -10.21 -2.83
CA ALA A 206 -5.58 -10.90 -2.88
C ALA A 206 -5.41 -12.43 -2.81
N GLN A 207 -4.55 -12.97 -3.68
CA GLN A 207 -4.26 -14.39 -3.79
C GLN A 207 -3.73 -14.96 -2.47
N LEU A 208 -2.65 -14.39 -1.94
CA LEU A 208 -1.96 -14.95 -0.78
C LEU A 208 -2.78 -14.78 0.51
N GLY A 209 -3.59 -13.72 0.63
CA GLY A 209 -4.53 -13.58 1.74
C GLY A 209 -5.66 -14.61 1.69
N LEU A 210 -6.22 -14.86 0.49
CA LEU A 210 -7.19 -15.94 0.28
C LEU A 210 -6.59 -17.30 0.66
N GLU A 211 -5.39 -17.61 0.17
CA GLU A 211 -4.67 -18.85 0.49
C GLU A 211 -4.38 -18.97 1.99
N SER A 212 -4.02 -17.88 2.66
CA SER A 212 -3.80 -17.84 4.12
C SER A 212 -5.05 -18.25 4.91
N ALA A 213 -6.23 -17.78 4.50
CA ALA A 213 -7.49 -18.20 5.12
C ALA A 213 -7.86 -19.66 4.77
N LEU A 214 -7.57 -20.14 3.56
CA LEU A 214 -7.77 -21.56 3.22
C LEU A 214 -6.82 -22.49 4.00
N LEU A 215 -5.58 -22.08 4.24
CA LEU A 215 -4.63 -22.81 5.09
C LEU A 215 -5.13 -22.88 6.55
N ALA A 216 -5.60 -21.75 7.10
CA ALA A 216 -6.24 -21.72 8.42
C ALA A 216 -7.53 -22.59 8.48
N ARG A 217 -8.31 -22.67 7.38
CA ARG A 217 -9.46 -23.59 7.26
C ARG A 217 -9.07 -25.05 7.46
N GLN A 218 -7.88 -25.43 6.99
CA GLN A 218 -7.30 -26.78 7.13
C GLN A 218 -6.55 -26.99 8.46
N GLY A 219 -6.59 -26.03 9.39
CA GLY A 219 -5.93 -26.15 10.70
C GLY A 219 -4.44 -25.83 10.71
N VAL A 220 -3.89 -25.23 9.63
CA VAL A 220 -2.55 -24.64 9.68
C VAL A 220 -2.60 -23.46 10.66
N ARG A 221 -1.66 -23.43 11.61
CA ARG A 221 -1.60 -22.40 12.65
C ARG A 221 -0.64 -21.27 12.30
N GLY A 222 -0.99 -20.05 12.70
CA GLY A 222 -0.20 -18.85 12.53
C GLY A 222 0.35 -18.32 13.86
N PRO A 223 1.38 -17.46 13.85
CA PRO A 223 1.84 -16.78 15.07
C PRO A 223 0.76 -15.83 15.61
N ALA A 224 0.24 -16.12 16.81
CA ALA A 224 -0.91 -15.40 17.39
C ALA A 224 -0.67 -13.93 17.77
N THR A 225 0.56 -13.44 17.61
CA THR A 225 0.99 -12.04 17.82
C THR A 225 1.64 -11.46 16.56
N VAL A 226 1.20 -11.90 15.37
CA VAL A 226 1.82 -11.56 14.08
C VAL A 226 1.93 -10.06 13.82
N LEU A 227 1.03 -9.23 14.36
CA LEU A 227 1.06 -7.79 14.16
C LEU A 227 2.00 -7.10 15.18
N GLU A 228 1.78 -7.36 16.47
CA GLU A 228 2.39 -6.67 17.62
C GLU A 228 3.70 -7.29 18.16
N GLY A 229 3.95 -8.57 17.85
CA GLY A 229 5.01 -9.36 18.49
C GLY A 229 6.43 -8.90 18.16
N ARG A 230 7.43 -9.38 18.92
CA ARG A 230 8.84 -8.97 18.80
C ARG A 230 9.39 -8.99 17.37
N SER A 231 9.03 -10.00 16.58
CA SER A 231 9.36 -10.14 15.16
C SER A 231 8.12 -10.05 14.25
N GLY A 232 7.04 -9.45 14.75
CA GLY A 232 5.79 -9.26 14.04
C GLY A 232 5.89 -8.17 12.96
N TYR A 233 4.87 -8.12 12.12
CA TYR A 233 4.71 -7.23 10.98
C TYR A 233 5.12 -5.78 11.29
N PHE A 234 4.62 -5.20 12.39
CA PHE A 234 4.93 -3.82 12.70
C PHE A 234 6.39 -3.61 13.12
N ASN A 235 6.99 -4.54 13.84
CA ASN A 235 8.40 -4.42 14.24
C ASN A 235 9.37 -4.71 13.09
N ALA A 236 8.94 -5.50 12.08
CA ALA A 236 9.69 -5.75 10.86
C ALA A 236 9.58 -4.58 9.83
N PHE A 237 8.35 -4.15 9.52
CA PHE A 237 8.06 -3.25 8.39
C PHE A 237 7.86 -1.77 8.77
N SER A 238 7.71 -1.42 10.04
CA SER A 238 7.39 -0.04 10.50
C SER A 238 8.49 0.57 11.36
N THR A 239 8.46 1.90 11.54
CA THR A 239 9.48 2.66 12.29
C THR A 239 8.91 3.78 13.16
N PRO A 240 8.99 3.65 14.49
CA PRO A 240 8.23 2.63 15.23
C PRO A 240 6.71 2.72 14.94
N PRO A 241 5.94 1.65 15.11
CA PRO A 241 4.50 1.63 14.83
C PRO A 241 3.66 2.44 15.83
N ARG A 242 2.49 2.88 15.36
CA ARG A 242 1.43 3.49 16.16
C ARG A 242 0.39 2.45 16.56
N LEU A 243 0.80 1.50 17.40
CA LEU A 243 0.01 0.31 17.79
C LEU A 243 -1.34 0.70 18.41
N GLU A 244 -1.42 1.84 19.09
CA GLU A 244 -2.65 2.36 19.68
C GLU A 244 -3.78 2.53 18.65
N LYS A 245 -3.45 2.77 17.38
CA LYS A 245 -4.42 2.93 16.30
C LYS A 245 -5.04 1.63 15.79
N LEU A 246 -4.43 0.48 16.09
CA LEU A 246 -4.85 -0.78 15.50
C LEU A 246 -6.25 -1.18 16.00
N VAL A 247 -6.42 -1.15 17.32
CA VAL A 247 -7.64 -1.61 18.02
C VAL A 247 -8.49 -0.46 18.59
N SER A 248 -8.08 0.80 18.38
CA SER A 248 -8.84 1.96 18.89
C SER A 248 -10.28 1.97 18.36
N ARG A 249 -11.24 2.04 19.28
CA ARG A 249 -12.67 2.32 19.02
C ARG A 249 -13.31 1.40 17.95
N LEU A 250 -12.90 0.13 17.92
CA LEU A 250 -13.51 -0.93 17.09
C LEU A 250 -15.04 -0.94 17.20
N GLY A 251 -15.74 -1.15 16.08
CA GLY A 251 -17.20 -1.10 15.95
C GLY A 251 -17.83 0.29 16.06
N ARG A 252 -17.18 1.24 16.75
CA ARG A 252 -17.68 2.62 16.94
C ARG A 252 -17.16 3.59 15.88
N GLU A 253 -15.90 3.43 15.48
CA GLU A 253 -15.27 4.19 14.40
C GLU A 253 -14.70 3.26 13.34
N TRP A 254 -15.04 3.56 12.09
CA TRP A 254 -14.64 2.79 10.94
C TRP A 254 -13.53 3.52 10.18
N ALA A 255 -12.35 2.92 10.13
CA ALA A 255 -11.17 3.41 9.43
C ALA A 255 -11.34 3.48 7.90
N ILE A 256 -12.38 2.83 7.36
CA ILE A 256 -12.75 2.86 5.94
C ILE A 256 -13.62 4.06 5.54
N GLU A 257 -14.12 4.84 6.51
CA GLU A 257 -15.04 5.96 6.27
C GLU A 257 -14.37 7.35 6.36
N PRO A 258 -14.75 8.30 5.49
CA PRO A 258 -15.42 8.08 4.20
C PRO A 258 -14.47 7.39 3.19
N PRO A 259 -15.00 6.63 2.21
CA PRO A 259 -14.19 6.12 1.11
C PRO A 259 -13.72 7.27 0.19
N SER A 260 -12.57 7.09 -0.45
CA SER A 260 -12.01 8.03 -1.43
C SER A 260 -12.10 7.44 -2.83
N LEU A 261 -13.05 7.91 -3.63
CA LEU A 261 -13.15 7.58 -5.06
C LEU A 261 -12.19 8.47 -5.86
N LYS A 262 -11.36 7.88 -6.74
CA LYS A 262 -10.37 8.65 -7.51
C LYS A 262 -11.03 9.30 -8.73
N SER A 263 -11.07 10.63 -8.78
CA SER A 263 -11.56 11.38 -9.95
C SER A 263 -10.57 11.38 -11.13
N TYR A 264 -9.30 11.09 -10.85
CA TYR A 264 -8.21 11.09 -11.82
C TYR A 264 -7.43 9.79 -11.69
N ALA A 265 -7.00 9.20 -12.81
CA ALA A 265 -6.23 7.96 -12.84
C ALA A 265 -4.75 8.21 -12.46
N THR A 266 -4.49 8.63 -11.21
CA THR A 266 -3.17 9.07 -10.73
C THR A 266 -2.97 8.73 -9.25
N HIS A 267 -1.75 8.86 -8.73
CA HIS A 267 -1.45 8.59 -7.32
C HIS A 267 -2.26 9.51 -6.38
N VAL A 268 -2.68 8.97 -5.22
CA VAL A 268 -3.67 9.62 -4.33
C VAL A 268 -3.24 11.00 -3.84
N THR A 269 -1.94 11.26 -3.66
CA THR A 269 -1.41 12.56 -3.22
C THR A 269 -1.58 13.69 -4.25
N GLN A 270 -1.89 13.37 -5.51
CA GLN A 270 -2.04 14.34 -6.59
C GLN A 270 -3.51 14.74 -6.82
N GLN A 271 -4.47 13.94 -6.34
CA GLN A 271 -5.91 14.16 -6.60
C GLN A 271 -6.34 15.59 -6.26
N ALA A 272 -5.95 16.09 -5.09
CA ALA A 272 -6.27 17.45 -4.64
C ALA A 272 -5.58 18.55 -5.48
N VAL A 273 -4.37 18.29 -5.99
CA VAL A 273 -3.63 19.26 -6.83
C VAL A 273 -4.23 19.34 -8.22
N VAL A 274 -4.54 18.18 -8.83
CA VAL A 274 -5.24 18.12 -10.12
C VAL A 274 -6.63 18.76 -10.00
N GLN A 275 -7.37 18.44 -8.93
CA GLN A 275 -8.68 19.04 -8.67
C GLN A 275 -8.61 20.56 -8.54
N ALA A 276 -7.68 21.11 -7.74
CA ALA A 276 -7.51 22.55 -7.58
C ALA A 276 -7.18 23.27 -8.91
N ILE A 277 -6.40 22.64 -9.80
CA ILE A 277 -6.14 23.19 -11.13
C ILE A 277 -7.40 23.16 -12.02
N GLN A 278 -8.19 22.08 -11.94
CA GLN A 278 -9.47 21.98 -12.67
C GLN A 278 -10.52 22.97 -12.15
N ASP A 279 -10.56 23.23 -10.83
CA ASP A 279 -11.42 24.24 -10.21
C ASP A 279 -11.02 25.65 -10.67
N LEU A 280 -9.73 25.99 -10.57
CA LEU A 280 -9.18 27.25 -11.04
C LEU A 280 -9.49 27.49 -12.53
N LYS A 281 -9.40 26.46 -13.37
CA LYS A 281 -9.74 26.53 -14.81
C LYS A 281 -11.23 26.80 -15.10
N ARG A 282 -12.15 26.41 -14.19
CA ARG A 282 -13.58 26.71 -14.36
C ARG A 282 -13.91 28.15 -13.98
N GLU A 283 -13.24 28.69 -12.98
CA GLU A 283 -13.41 30.06 -12.49
C GLU A 283 -12.67 31.08 -13.37
N HIS A 284 -11.51 30.67 -13.91
CA HIS A 284 -10.63 31.51 -14.73
C HIS A 284 -10.10 30.70 -15.93
N PRO A 285 -10.49 31.04 -17.18
CA PRO A 285 -9.90 30.43 -18.36
C PRO A 285 -8.38 30.62 -18.40
N LEU A 286 -7.63 29.53 -18.22
CA LEU A 286 -6.16 29.54 -18.28
C LEU A 286 -5.69 29.14 -19.69
N ASP A 287 -4.92 30.01 -20.35
CA ASP A 287 -4.08 29.59 -21.47
C ASP A 287 -2.87 28.80 -20.93
N PRO A 288 -2.71 27.50 -21.27
CA PRO A 288 -1.56 26.71 -20.84
C PRO A 288 -0.23 27.21 -21.42
N GLY A 289 -0.23 28.01 -22.50
CA GLY A 289 0.95 28.63 -23.09
C GLY A 289 1.51 29.80 -22.25
N ALA A 290 0.64 30.56 -21.58
CA ALA A 290 1.00 31.67 -20.72
C ALA A 290 1.55 31.26 -19.34
N ILE A 291 1.45 30.00 -18.93
CA ILE A 291 1.85 29.52 -17.60
C ILE A 291 3.39 29.40 -17.53
N THR A 292 4.04 30.40 -16.94
CA THR A 292 5.50 30.40 -16.73
C THR A 292 5.96 29.57 -15.53
N ARG A 293 5.12 29.41 -14.49
CA ARG A 293 5.45 28.66 -13.27
C ARG A 293 4.20 28.18 -12.53
N ILE A 294 4.25 26.95 -12.04
CA ILE A 294 3.30 26.40 -11.06
C ILE A 294 4.03 26.22 -9.73
N ALA A 295 3.45 26.70 -8.63
CA ALA A 295 3.99 26.56 -7.28
C ALA A 295 3.01 25.79 -6.39
N ILE A 296 3.30 24.52 -6.13
CA ILE A 296 2.46 23.64 -5.32
C ILE A 296 2.96 23.67 -3.87
N ARG A 297 2.06 23.86 -2.91
CA ARG A 297 2.34 23.78 -1.46
C ARG A 297 1.44 22.72 -0.84
N GLY A 298 1.95 21.96 0.13
CA GLY A 298 1.20 20.88 0.77
C GLY A 298 2.02 20.10 1.78
N ALA A 299 1.44 19.04 2.34
CA ALA A 299 2.13 18.17 3.30
C ALA A 299 3.35 17.48 2.67
N PRO A 300 4.41 17.14 3.45
CA PRO A 300 5.63 16.51 2.93
C PRO A 300 5.38 15.26 2.07
N ARG A 301 4.33 14.48 2.38
CA ARG A 301 3.91 13.28 1.61
C ARG A 301 3.58 13.57 0.13
N ILE A 302 3.16 14.78 -0.19
CA ILE A 302 2.88 15.22 -1.56
C ILE A 302 4.20 15.48 -2.31
N MET A 303 5.25 15.90 -1.60
CA MET A 303 6.54 16.33 -2.13
C MET A 303 7.63 15.25 -2.04
N GLU A 304 7.24 13.97 -1.91
CA GLU A 304 8.19 12.86 -1.90
C GLU A 304 8.94 12.75 -3.23
N GLU A 305 10.26 12.51 -3.18
CA GLU A 305 11.16 12.55 -4.35
C GLU A 305 10.74 11.59 -5.47
N ARG A 306 10.21 10.40 -5.12
CA ARG A 306 9.65 9.43 -6.08
C ARG A 306 8.45 9.95 -6.90
N HIS A 307 7.85 11.08 -6.50
CA HIS A 307 6.79 11.76 -7.25
C HIS A 307 7.30 13.00 -8.02
N ALA A 308 8.60 13.30 -7.99
CA ALA A 308 9.18 14.54 -8.53
C ALA A 308 9.68 14.44 -9.99
N ALA A 309 9.59 13.27 -10.63
CA ALA A 309 10.04 13.05 -12.00
C ALA A 309 9.35 14.01 -12.98
N ARG A 310 10.09 14.83 -13.73
CA ARG A 310 9.50 15.84 -14.64
C ARG A 310 9.11 15.28 -16.01
N GLU A 311 9.90 14.36 -16.52
CA GLU A 311 9.76 13.73 -17.83
C GLU A 311 9.58 12.22 -17.64
N PRO A 312 8.40 11.77 -17.19
CA PRO A 312 8.13 10.34 -17.02
C PRO A 312 8.15 9.63 -18.37
N ARG A 313 8.76 8.44 -18.40
CA ARG A 313 9.01 7.67 -19.63
C ARG A 313 7.93 6.63 -19.95
N ASP A 314 7.06 6.34 -18.99
CA ASP A 314 5.99 5.36 -19.11
C ASP A 314 4.70 5.87 -18.42
N VAL A 315 3.62 5.10 -18.57
CA VAL A 315 2.32 5.45 -17.99
C VAL A 315 2.38 5.52 -16.47
N LEU A 316 3.06 4.58 -15.82
CA LEU A 316 3.13 4.50 -14.36
C LEU A 316 3.86 5.71 -13.77
N GLY A 317 5.00 6.10 -14.33
CA GLY A 317 5.73 7.32 -13.97
C GLY A 317 4.88 8.57 -14.22
N GLY A 318 4.08 8.61 -15.30
CA GLY A 318 3.11 9.68 -15.53
C GLY A 318 2.08 9.78 -14.41
N GLN A 319 1.53 8.63 -13.99
CA GLN A 319 0.57 8.55 -12.88
C GLN A 319 1.20 8.80 -11.49
N TYR A 320 2.52 8.73 -11.36
CA TYR A 320 3.27 8.97 -10.12
C TYR A 320 3.93 10.36 -10.07
N SER A 321 4.05 11.05 -11.19
CA SER A 321 4.67 12.37 -11.28
C SER A 321 3.70 13.51 -10.94
N LEU A 322 3.99 14.23 -9.85
CA LEU A 322 3.29 15.46 -9.49
C LEU A 322 3.51 16.59 -10.50
N PRO A 323 4.74 16.85 -11.02
CA PRO A 323 4.93 17.85 -12.07
C PRO A 323 4.15 17.55 -13.36
N PHE A 324 4.15 16.29 -13.80
CA PHE A 324 3.46 15.87 -15.03
C PHE A 324 1.94 15.96 -14.87
N THR A 325 1.38 15.43 -13.76
CA THR A 325 -0.07 15.48 -13.53
C THR A 325 -0.59 16.91 -13.39
N ALA A 326 0.18 17.82 -12.76
CA ALA A 326 -0.15 19.25 -12.74
C ALA A 326 -0.12 19.88 -14.14
N ALA A 327 0.91 19.62 -14.95
CA ALA A 327 1.01 20.14 -16.32
C ALA A 327 -0.12 19.62 -17.23
N VAL A 328 -0.47 18.34 -17.12
CA VAL A 328 -1.62 17.74 -17.82
C VAL A 328 -2.94 18.38 -17.36
N ALA A 329 -3.11 18.65 -16.06
CA ALA A 329 -4.31 19.31 -15.54
C ALA A 329 -4.48 20.75 -16.08
N CYS A 330 -3.38 21.48 -16.30
CA CYS A 330 -3.44 22.77 -16.99
C CYS A 330 -3.89 22.60 -18.44
N ARG A 331 -3.27 21.67 -19.18
CA ARG A 331 -3.51 21.43 -20.62
C ARG A 331 -4.90 20.86 -20.95
N VAL A 332 -5.42 19.95 -20.13
CA VAL A 332 -6.65 19.17 -20.40
C VAL A 332 -7.71 19.50 -19.35
N SER A 333 -8.96 19.63 -19.76
CA SER A 333 -10.10 19.88 -18.86
C SER A 333 -10.86 18.58 -18.59
N ARG A 334 -11.42 18.41 -17.38
CA ARG A 334 -12.17 17.18 -17.01
C ARG A 334 -13.40 16.92 -17.90
N THR A 335 -13.91 17.97 -18.56
CA THR A 335 -15.03 17.93 -19.50
C THR A 335 -14.62 17.57 -20.93
N ASP A 336 -13.32 17.54 -21.24
CA ASP A 336 -12.85 17.14 -22.57
C ASP A 336 -13.10 15.64 -22.73
N ALA A 337 -14.07 15.31 -23.58
CA ALA A 337 -14.60 13.95 -23.67
C ALA A 337 -13.49 12.96 -24.08
N VAL A 338 -13.36 11.90 -23.28
CA VAL A 338 -12.39 10.79 -23.41
C VAL A 338 -10.95 11.16 -23.03
N TYR A 339 -10.49 10.57 -21.91
CA TYR A 339 -9.07 10.45 -21.54
C TYR A 339 -8.27 9.60 -22.55
N ARG A 340 -8.03 10.12 -23.76
CA ARG A 340 -7.00 9.62 -24.68
C ARG A 340 -5.71 10.40 -24.43
N LEU A 341 -4.99 10.05 -23.36
CA LEU A 341 -3.59 10.43 -23.22
C LEU A 341 -2.75 9.70 -24.28
N ASN A 342 -2.65 10.30 -25.46
CA ASN A 342 -1.71 9.86 -26.47
C ASN A 342 -0.32 10.39 -26.10
N PHE A 343 0.56 9.50 -25.64
CA PHE A 343 1.88 9.89 -25.12
C PHE A 343 2.81 10.51 -26.17
N SER A 344 2.45 10.47 -27.47
CA SER A 344 3.21 11.09 -28.56
C SER A 344 3.14 12.62 -28.61
N SER A 345 2.29 13.29 -27.83
CA SER A 345 2.08 14.75 -27.89
C SER A 345 2.40 15.52 -26.60
N ALA A 346 3.00 14.87 -25.59
CA ALA A 346 3.25 15.47 -24.27
C ALA A 346 4.71 15.91 -24.06
N SER A 347 5.28 16.66 -25.00
CA SER A 347 6.62 17.27 -24.86
C SER A 347 6.54 18.56 -24.02
N ALA A 348 6.74 18.44 -22.71
CA ALA A 348 6.79 19.59 -21.80
C ALA A 348 8.24 20.05 -21.58
N HIS A 349 8.73 20.99 -22.40
CA HIS A 349 10.02 21.64 -22.16
C HIS A 349 9.93 22.57 -20.94
N VAL A 350 10.56 22.18 -19.83
CA VAL A 350 10.66 23.00 -18.62
C VAL A 350 12.05 23.62 -18.52
N ILE A 351 12.15 24.94 -18.69
CA ILE A 351 13.40 25.69 -18.57
C ILE A 351 13.86 25.69 -17.11
N GLY A 352 15.02 25.10 -16.83
CA GLY A 352 15.57 24.95 -15.48
C GLY A 352 16.41 26.15 -15.03
N SER A 353 16.04 26.76 -13.91
CA SER A 353 16.92 27.70 -13.19
C SER A 353 18.02 26.94 -12.43
N ARG A 354 19.28 27.10 -12.81
CA ARG A 354 20.43 26.58 -12.03
C ARG A 354 20.55 27.36 -10.72
N HIS A 355 20.68 26.67 -9.59
CA HIS A 355 21.30 27.25 -8.39
C HIS A 355 22.78 26.82 -8.30
N PRO A 356 23.65 27.60 -7.66
CA PRO A 356 25.09 27.38 -7.71
C PRO A 356 25.50 26.10 -6.97
N ALA A 357 26.33 25.28 -7.60
CA ALA A 357 26.94 24.13 -6.94
C ALA A 357 28.05 24.61 -5.99
N GLY A 358 27.95 24.23 -4.70
CA GLY A 358 29.05 24.42 -3.75
C GLY A 358 30.22 23.49 -4.04
N ASP A 359 31.44 24.03 -4.03
CA ASP A 359 32.69 23.32 -4.34
C ASP A 359 32.88 22.06 -3.46
N ARG A 360 32.97 20.88 -4.08
CA ARG A 360 33.45 19.65 -3.45
C ARG A 360 34.57 19.04 -4.27
N ARG A 361 35.78 19.55 -4.04
CA ARG A 361 37.03 19.03 -4.62
C ARG A 361 37.24 17.54 -4.33
N HIS A 362 37.55 16.78 -5.37
CA HIS A 362 38.02 15.41 -5.25
C HIS A 362 39.30 15.31 -4.40
N ARG A 363 39.36 14.34 -3.49
CA ARG A 363 40.62 13.70 -3.08
C ARG A 363 40.66 12.27 -3.64
N ARG A 364 41.77 11.92 -4.29
CA ARG A 364 42.06 10.59 -4.86
C ARG A 364 42.74 9.68 -3.83
N GLY A 365 42.59 8.37 -3.99
CA GLY A 365 43.35 7.32 -3.30
C GLY A 365 42.48 6.50 -2.35
N ARG A 366 42.59 5.16 -2.27
CA ARG A 366 43.53 4.21 -2.90
C ARG A 366 42.79 2.97 -3.42
N ARG A 367 43.38 2.25 -4.39
CA ARG A 367 42.92 0.93 -4.85
C ARG A 367 43.27 -0.15 -3.83
N ALA A 368 42.40 -1.13 -3.62
CA ALA A 368 42.74 -2.46 -3.12
C ALA A 368 42.55 -3.49 -4.25
N ARG A 369 43.40 -4.53 -4.30
CA ARG A 369 43.41 -5.56 -5.34
C ARG A 369 42.55 -6.78 -4.94
N PRO A 370 42.04 -7.58 -5.89
CA PRO A 370 41.47 -8.89 -5.60
C PRO A 370 42.57 -9.93 -5.33
N CYS A 371 42.26 -10.94 -4.52
CA CYS A 371 43.00 -12.19 -4.42
C CYS A 371 42.08 -13.36 -4.74
N ASP A 372 42.63 -14.38 -5.41
CA ASP A 372 41.93 -15.58 -5.87
C ASP A 372 42.90 -16.78 -5.77
N ARG A 373 42.40 -17.97 -5.39
CA ARG A 373 43.12 -19.28 -5.27
C ARG A 373 44.27 -19.33 -4.22
N HIS A 374 44.75 -20.45 -3.65
CA HIS A 374 44.52 -21.92 -3.62
C HIS A 374 45.17 -22.45 -2.28
N GLU A 375 44.97 -23.66 -1.71
CA GLU A 375 44.11 -24.83 -1.96
C GLU A 375 43.86 -25.67 -0.65
N ARG A 376 43.34 -26.89 -0.83
CA ARG A 376 43.13 -28.06 0.08
C ARG A 376 43.89 -28.20 1.41
N SER A 377 43.17 -28.69 2.43
CA SER A 377 43.61 -29.83 3.27
C SER A 377 42.40 -30.58 3.88
N ARG A 378 42.54 -31.88 4.17
CA ARG A 378 41.47 -32.79 4.67
C ARG A 378 41.63 -33.09 6.17
N ARG A 379 40.51 -33.26 6.91
CA ARG A 379 40.17 -34.44 7.76
C ARG A 379 38.96 -34.15 8.68
N GLU A 380 38.03 -35.11 8.71
CA GLU A 380 36.96 -35.28 9.72
C GLU A 380 37.42 -36.25 10.83
N PRO A 381 36.55 -36.75 11.76
CA PRO A 381 35.64 -36.07 12.70
C PRO A 381 35.86 -36.52 14.16
N GLY A 382 35.16 -35.92 15.16
CA GLY A 382 35.34 -36.29 16.58
C GLY A 382 34.21 -35.94 17.58
N THR A 383 33.12 -36.71 17.54
CA THR A 383 32.28 -37.21 18.67
C THR A 383 32.05 -36.45 20.02
N ARG A 384 30.76 -36.46 20.41
CA ARG A 384 30.16 -36.71 21.77
C ARG A 384 29.91 -35.55 22.77
N LEU A 385 28.63 -35.13 22.81
CA LEU A 385 27.62 -35.29 23.88
C LEU A 385 27.98 -35.25 25.39
N ARG A 386 27.00 -34.70 26.14
CA ARG A 386 26.84 -34.55 27.62
C ARG A 386 27.67 -33.38 28.20
N GLY A 387 27.15 -32.52 29.08
CA GLY A 387 25.82 -32.40 29.67
C GLY A 387 25.91 -32.15 31.18
N GLY A 388 25.25 -31.09 31.69
CA GLY A 388 25.20 -30.84 33.13
C GLY A 388 24.82 -29.41 33.54
N ARG A 389 23.66 -29.31 34.20
CA ARG A 389 23.32 -28.46 35.37
C ARG A 389 23.54 -26.94 35.32
N GLU A 390 22.43 -26.22 35.52
CA GLU A 390 22.40 -24.93 36.21
C GLU A 390 22.90 -25.08 37.67
N PRO A 391 23.27 -23.96 38.34
CA PRO A 391 22.26 -23.39 39.23
C PRO A 391 22.16 -21.85 39.21
N ASP A 392 20.96 -21.39 39.57
CA ASP A 392 20.62 -20.21 40.35
C ASP A 392 21.33 -18.85 40.11
N GLY A 393 20.52 -17.91 39.60
CA GLY A 393 20.19 -16.70 40.36
C GLY A 393 21.22 -15.57 40.40
N LEU A 394 20.89 -14.44 39.74
CA LEU A 394 21.28 -13.09 40.16
C LEU A 394 20.43 -12.04 39.44
N SER A 395 19.76 -11.17 40.20
CA SER A 395 19.00 -10.02 39.71
C SER A 395 19.93 -8.87 39.27
N PRO A 396 19.58 -8.07 38.24
CA PRO A 396 20.21 -6.78 38.00
C PRO A 396 19.26 -5.59 38.25
N GLU A 397 19.65 -4.70 39.16
CA GLU A 397 19.15 -3.31 39.26
C GLU A 397 19.72 -2.45 38.09
N PRO A 398 19.12 -1.29 37.75
CA PRO A 398 19.31 -0.66 36.44
C PRO A 398 20.49 0.32 36.38
N GLY A 399 21.45 0.02 35.50
CA GLY A 399 22.52 0.94 35.10
C GLY A 399 22.01 2.02 34.14
N ARG A 400 22.20 3.29 34.52
CA ARG A 400 21.94 4.46 33.66
C ARG A 400 22.94 4.49 32.50
N ASP A 401 22.50 4.92 31.32
CA ASP A 401 23.34 5.79 30.50
C ASP A 401 22.52 6.90 29.83
N ARG A 402 23.12 8.07 29.66
CA ARG A 402 22.51 9.30 29.14
C ARG A 402 23.02 9.58 27.74
N THR A 403 22.16 10.09 26.86
CA THR A 403 22.62 10.87 25.72
C THR A 403 21.65 12.02 25.46
N ASP A 404 21.93 13.16 26.08
CA ASP A 404 21.24 14.42 25.81
C ASP A 404 21.57 14.90 24.38
N LEU A 405 20.54 15.25 23.61
CA LEU A 405 20.70 15.88 22.29
C LEU A 405 19.91 17.20 22.26
N LEU A 406 20.66 18.28 22.41
CA LEU A 406 20.17 19.66 22.63
C LEU A 406 19.36 20.21 21.45
N LEU A 407 18.06 20.39 21.66
CA LEU A 407 17.20 21.25 20.85
C LEU A 407 17.39 22.73 21.25
N ARG A 408 18.15 23.50 20.48
CA ARG A 408 18.13 24.98 20.59
C ARG A 408 17.03 25.58 19.70
N ARG A 409 15.91 25.95 20.32
CA ARG A 409 14.96 26.94 19.78
C ARG A 409 15.66 28.30 19.63
N ARG A 410 15.24 29.10 18.63
CA ARG A 410 15.40 30.57 18.64
C ARG A 410 14.05 31.25 18.41
N CYS A 411 13.49 31.73 19.51
CA CYS A 411 12.67 32.94 19.64
C CYS A 411 13.29 33.61 20.88
N GLY A 412 13.52 34.90 21.01
CA GLY A 412 13.08 36.13 20.36
C GLY A 412 13.50 37.23 21.37
N GLY A 413 13.72 38.47 20.94
CA GLY A 413 14.20 39.50 21.87
C GLY A 413 14.42 40.82 21.15
N ASP A 414 13.66 41.83 21.58
CA ASP A 414 13.50 43.11 20.91
C ASP A 414 14.70 44.07 21.09
N ARG A 415 14.78 45.09 20.23
CA ARG A 415 14.60 46.51 20.62
C ARG A 415 14.71 47.49 19.45
N ALA A 416 13.83 48.51 19.48
CA ALA A 416 13.93 49.86 18.89
C ALA A 416 14.15 49.98 17.35
N ALA A 417 13.22 50.58 16.58
CA ALA A 417 12.97 52.03 16.40
C ALA A 417 14.10 52.71 15.59
N GLU A 418 13.88 53.60 14.61
CA GLU A 418 12.70 54.41 14.23
C GLU A 418 12.52 54.47 12.69
N ASP A 419 11.33 54.86 12.22
CA ASP A 419 11.07 55.43 10.88
C ASP A 419 10.49 56.83 11.11
N PRO A 420 11.03 57.89 10.47
CA PRO A 420 10.29 58.45 9.34
C PRO A 420 11.17 59.06 8.24
N GLY A 421 10.81 58.90 6.96
CA GLY A 421 11.34 59.78 5.92
C GLY A 421 10.95 59.48 4.48
N ALA A 422 9.89 60.13 3.99
CA ALA A 422 9.52 60.09 2.58
C ALA A 422 10.53 60.83 1.68
N ARG A 423 10.98 60.18 0.59
CA ARG A 423 11.11 60.74 -0.77
C ARG A 423 11.39 59.65 -1.80
#